data_AF-A0A392TBN8-F1
#
_entry.id   AF-A0A392TBN8-F1
#
_cell.length_a   1.000
_cell.length_b   1.000
_cell.length_c   1.000
_cell.angle_alpha   90.00
_cell.angle_beta   90.00
_cell.angle_gamma   90.00
#
_symmetry.space_group_name_H-M   'P 1'
#
loop_
_entity.id
_entity.type
_entity.pdbx_description
1 polymer ?
#
loop_
_entity_poly.entity_id
_entity_poly.type
_entity_poly.pdbx_seq_one_letter_code
_entity_poly.pdbx_strand_id
1 'polypeptide(L)'
;MAPFEALCGRRCRTPLCWYESEESVMLGPVIVQETTEKIRMIRDKMKASQSRQKSYHDKRRKDLEFQEGDHVFLRVTSTTG
;
A
#
# COMPACT_ATOMS: atom_id res chain seq x y z
N MET A 1 -9.48 19.11 13.53
CA MET A 1 -9.48 19.13 12.05
C MET A 1 -8.12 18.70 11.56
N ALA A 2 -8.08 17.63 10.75
CA ALA A 2 -6.85 17.21 10.12
C ALA A 2 -6.43 18.25 9.05
N PRO A 3 -5.13 18.48 8.80
CA PRO A 3 -4.66 19.55 7.90
C PRO A 3 -5.28 19.53 6.50
N PHE A 4 -5.68 18.37 5.99
CA PHE A 4 -6.31 18.24 4.69
C PHE A 4 -7.75 18.84 4.66
N GLU A 5 -8.51 18.72 5.75
CA GLU A 5 -9.92 19.15 5.81
C GLU A 5 -10.07 20.66 5.65
N ALA A 6 -9.06 21.43 6.09
CA ALA A 6 -9.04 22.89 5.99
C ALA A 6 -8.72 23.42 4.59
N LEU A 7 -7.97 22.65 3.78
CA LEU A 7 -7.47 23.13 2.48
C LEU A 7 -8.44 22.89 1.32
N CYS A 8 -9.24 21.82 1.37
CA CYS A 8 -10.03 21.42 0.22
C CYS A 8 -11.48 21.95 0.23
N GLY A 9 -11.98 22.45 1.37
CA GLY A 9 -13.38 22.94 1.52
C GLY A 9 -14.46 21.90 1.17
N ARG A 10 -14.06 20.68 0.79
CA ARG A 10 -14.84 19.53 0.35
C ARG A 10 -14.23 18.31 1.01
N ARG A 11 -15.08 17.35 1.41
CA ARG A 11 -14.64 16.08 1.99
C ARG A 11 -13.71 15.38 0.99
N CYS A 12 -12.53 14.94 1.43
CA CYS A 12 -11.61 14.22 0.54
C CYS A 12 -12.30 12.98 -0.01
N ARG A 13 -12.09 12.74 -1.30
CA ARG A 13 -12.26 11.43 -1.93
C ARG A 13 -10.93 10.69 -1.90
N THR A 14 -10.38 10.45 -0.71
CA THR A 14 -9.29 9.47 -0.55
C THR A 14 -9.91 8.07 -0.61
N PRO A 15 -9.19 7.01 -1.04
CA PRO A 15 -9.68 5.63 -1.00
C PRO A 15 -10.06 5.15 0.42
N LEU A 16 -9.63 5.89 1.45
CA LEU A 16 -9.94 5.67 2.86
C LEU A 16 -11.26 6.32 3.32
N CYS A 17 -11.87 7.18 2.50
CA CYS A 17 -13.10 7.90 2.79
C CYS A 17 -14.25 7.32 1.95
N TRP A 18 -14.58 6.05 2.19
CA TRP A 18 -15.86 5.47 1.77
C TRP A 18 -16.84 5.68 2.92
N TYR A 19 -17.82 6.55 2.71
CA TYR A 19 -18.97 6.68 3.61
C TYR A 19 -19.94 5.55 3.28
N GLU A 20 -19.89 4.47 4.05
CA GLU A 20 -20.90 3.41 4.04
C GLU A 20 -22.02 3.82 5.00
N SER A 21 -23.20 4.19 4.52
CA SER A 21 -24.34 4.28 5.44
C SER A 21 -25.75 4.14 4.84
N GLU A 22 -25.94 4.04 3.52
CA GLU A 22 -27.31 3.87 2.98
C GLU A 22 -27.48 2.73 1.98
N GLU A 23 -26.42 2.25 1.32
CA GLU A 23 -26.55 1.18 0.31
C GLU A 23 -26.70 -0.22 0.92
N SER A 24 -26.20 -0.47 2.14
CA SER A 24 -26.22 -1.81 2.76
C SER A 24 -27.60 -2.26 3.21
N VAL A 25 -28.55 -1.33 3.42
CA VAL A 25 -29.95 -1.65 3.75
C VAL A 25 -30.75 -1.97 2.48
N MET A 26 -30.32 -1.46 1.32
CA MET A 26 -30.98 -1.64 0.03
C MET A 26 -30.47 -2.86 -0.72
N LEU A 27 -29.20 -3.23 -0.52
CA LEU A 27 -28.59 -4.46 -1.02
C LEU A 27 -28.80 -5.61 -0.03
N GLY A 28 -29.33 -6.75 -0.49
CA GLY A 28 -29.60 -7.90 0.35
C GLY A 28 -28.35 -8.44 1.09
N PRO A 29 -28.53 -9.14 2.22
CA PRO A 29 -27.45 -9.52 3.15
C PRO A 29 -26.35 -10.39 2.51
N VAL A 30 -26.68 -11.19 1.51
CA VAL A 30 -25.72 -12.00 0.76
C VAL A 30 -24.71 -11.13 0.00
N ILE A 31 -25.20 -10.08 -0.67
CA ILE A 31 -24.36 -9.18 -1.47
C ILE A 31 -23.42 -8.39 -0.56
N VAL A 32 -23.91 -7.95 0.60
CA VAL A 32 -23.10 -7.24 1.61
C VAL A 32 -21.98 -8.15 2.16
N GLN A 33 -22.25 -9.43 2.40
CA GLN A 33 -21.22 -10.37 2.84
C GLN A 33 -20.17 -10.63 1.75
N GLU A 34 -20.59 -10.81 0.51
CA GLU A 34 -19.65 -11.01 -0.60
C GLU A 34 -18.76 -9.79 -0.86
N THR A 35 -19.31 -8.58 -0.77
CA THR A 35 -18.54 -7.35 -0.96
C THR A 35 -17.57 -7.11 0.18
N THR A 36 -17.98 -7.35 1.43
CA THR A 36 -17.10 -7.20 2.59
C THR A 36 -15.91 -8.16 2.56
N GLU A 37 -16.11 -9.42 2.15
CA GLU A 37 -15.00 -10.37 1.95
C GLU A 37 -14.04 -9.92 0.84
N LYS A 38 -14.56 -9.43 -0.30
CA LYS A 38 -13.73 -8.89 -1.38
C LYS A 38 -12.93 -7.66 -0.92
N ILE A 39 -13.54 -6.76 -0.15
CA ILE A 39 -12.88 -5.58 0.42
C ILE A 39 -11.75 -6.02 1.36
N ARG A 40 -11.99 -7.04 2.21
CA ARG A 40 -10.99 -7.60 3.11
C ARG A 40 -9.79 -8.13 2.32
N MET A 41 -10.04 -8.94 1.29
CA MET A 41 -8.98 -9.47 0.41
C MET A 41 -8.14 -8.35 -0.24
N ILE A 42 -8.78 -7.26 -0.70
CA ILE A 42 -8.08 -6.13 -1.30
C ILE A 42 -7.20 -5.42 -0.25
N ARG A 43 -7.72 -5.18 0.96
CA ARG A 43 -6.94 -4.56 2.05
C ARG A 43 -5.73 -5.40 2.43
N ASP A 44 -5.90 -6.72 2.53
CA ASP A 44 -4.81 -7.63 2.89
C ASP A 44 -3.72 -7.65 1.81
N LYS A 45 -4.09 -7.71 0.53
CA LYS A 45 -3.15 -7.60 -0.59
C LYS A 45 -2.40 -6.26 -0.60
N MET A 46 -3.11 -5.16 -0.33
CA MET A 46 -2.50 -3.83 -0.27
C MET A 46 -1.50 -3.72 0.88
N LYS A 47 -1.85 -4.21 2.08
CA LYS A 47 -0.94 -4.29 3.23
C LYS A 47 0.28 -5.17 2.96
N ALA A 48 0.10 -6.32 2.32
CA ALA A 48 1.20 -7.21 1.93
C ALA A 48 2.17 -6.53 0.95
N SER A 49 1.65 -5.80 -0.04
CA SER A 49 2.48 -5.03 -0.97
C SER A 49 3.25 -3.91 -0.27
N GLN A 50 2.58 -3.12 0.59
CA GLN A 50 3.21 -2.03 1.34
C GLN A 50 4.29 -2.53 2.31
N SER A 51 4.04 -3.63 3.03
CA SER A 51 5.03 -4.24 3.92
C SER A 51 6.24 -4.79 3.15
N ARG A 52 6.03 -5.40 1.97
CA ARG A 52 7.13 -5.83 1.09
C ARG A 52 7.98 -4.64 0.65
N GLN A 53 7.36 -3.56 0.17
CA GLN A 53 8.06 -2.34 -0.23
C GLN A 53 8.86 -1.75 0.93
N LYS A 54 8.23 -1.64 2.10
CA LYS A 54 8.87 -1.14 3.32
C LYS A 54 10.06 -2.00 3.74
N SER A 55 9.94 -3.32 3.69
CA SER A 55 11.04 -4.25 4.00
C SER A 55 12.24 -4.05 3.06
N TYR A 56 12.02 -3.93 1.74
CA TYR A 56 13.09 -3.63 0.79
C TYR A 56 13.75 -2.28 1.08
N HIS A 57 12.94 -1.25 1.32
CA HIS A 57 13.42 0.09 1.58
C HIS A 57 14.21 0.18 2.88
N ASP A 58 13.70 -0.41 3.96
CA ASP A 58 14.35 -0.40 5.28
C ASP A 58 15.65 -1.22 5.28
N LYS A 59 15.69 -2.35 4.56
CA LYS A 59 16.92 -3.12 4.36
C LYS A 59 17.97 -2.37 3.54
N ARG A 60 17.55 -1.55 2.56
CA ARG A 60 18.45 -0.72 1.74
C ARG A 60 18.77 0.64 2.34
N ARG A 61 18.21 0.97 3.51
CA ARG A 61 18.56 2.17 4.29
C ARG A 61 19.76 1.97 5.20
N LYS A 62 20.07 0.72 5.56
CA LYS A 62 21.34 0.35 6.18
C LYS A 62 22.32 -0.04 5.08
N ASP A 63 23.61 0.17 5.31
CA ASP A 63 24.63 -0.33 4.40
C ASP A 63 24.48 -1.85 4.26
N LEU A 64 24.52 -2.36 3.03
CA LEU A 64 24.48 -3.79 2.79
C LEU A 64 25.81 -4.40 3.27
N GLU A 65 25.74 -5.27 4.28
CA GLU A 65 26.87 -6.09 4.71
C GLU A 65 26.88 -7.41 3.94
N PHE A 66 28.04 -7.82 3.45
CA PHE A 66 28.26 -9.08 2.74
C PHE A 66 29.30 -9.91 3.50
N GLN A 67 29.17 -11.23 3.43
CA GLN A 67 30.14 -12.17 3.98
C GLN A 67 31.00 -12.77 2.87
N GLU A 68 32.18 -13.30 3.24
CA GLU A 68 33.02 -14.04 2.30
C GLU A 68 32.25 -15.24 1.73
N GLY A 69 32.15 -15.31 0.40
CA GLY A 69 31.38 -16.33 -0.32
C GLY A 69 30.03 -15.86 -0.90
N ASP A 70 29.56 -14.67 -0.54
CA ASP A 70 28.35 -14.09 -1.12
C ASP A 70 28.54 -13.70 -2.59
N HIS A 71 27.55 -14.01 -3.43
CA HIS A 71 27.56 -13.63 -4.85
C HIS A 71 26.82 -12.29 -5.03
N VAL A 72 27.50 -11.30 -5.61
CA VAL A 72 26.94 -9.95 -5.83
C VAL A 72 27.08 -9.51 -7.28
N PHE A 73 26.11 -8.71 -7.74
CA PHE A 73 26.16 -8.09 -9.06
C PHE A 73 26.81 -6.70 -8.97
N LEU A 74 27.92 -6.50 -9.69
CA LEU A 74 28.55 -5.21 -9.82
C LEU A 74 27.77 -4.35 -10.84
N ARG A 75 27.36 -3.15 -10.43
CA ARG A 75 26.76 -2.18 -11.36
C ARG A 75 27.86 -1.52 -12.17
N VAL A 76 28.07 -1.96 -13.41
CA VAL A 76 29.02 -1.35 -14.35
C VAL A 76 28.33 -0.23 -15.11
N THR A 77 28.88 0.98 -15.04
CA THR A 77 28.56 2.07 -15.98
C THR A 77 29.65 2.12 -17.04
N SER A 78 29.29 2.09 -18.31
CA SER A 78 30.26 2.22 -19.41
C SER A 78 30.87 3.62 -19.38
N THR A 79 32.17 3.71 -19.12
CA THR A 79 32.92 4.96 -19.29
C THR A 79 33.24 5.08 -20.77
N THR A 80 32.67 6.08 -21.45
CA THR A 80 33.07 6.44 -22.81
C THR A 80 34.51 6.96 -22.75
N GLY A 81 35.41 6.33 -23.50
CA GLY A 81 36.82 6.74 -23.64
C GLY A 81 37.01 7.87 -24.63
#